data_AF-A0A7X9WFR4-F1
#
_entry.id   AF-A0A7X9WFR4-F1
#
_cell.length_a   1.000
_cell.length_b   1.000
_cell.length_c   1.000
_cell.angle_alpha   90.00
_cell.angle_beta   90.00
_cell.angle_gamma   90.00
#
_symmetry.space_group_name_H-M   'P 1'
#
loop_
_entity.id
_entity.type
_entity.pdbx_description
1 polymer ?
#
loop_
_entity_poly.entity_id
_entity_poly.type
_entity_poly.pdbx_seq_one_letter_code
_entity_poly.pdbx_strand_id
1 'polypeptide(L)'
;MKFEANCTFKAHIPQMIRVPGKLVINENTLQFKAYGKEYTPFDIELDINKVVRYKCSKGLLGSKLFVYYNNHEWYKFSHFSKEDLKSLSKELKIH
;
A
#
# COMPACT_ATOMS: atom_id res chain seq x y z
N MET A 1 9.03 -8.60 11.05
CA MET A 1 8.09 -7.55 10.61
C MET A 1 8.76 -6.20 10.79
N LYS A 2 8.85 -5.39 9.73
CA LYS A 2 9.57 -4.11 9.75
C LYS A 2 8.64 -2.90 9.87
N PHE A 3 7.43 -2.99 9.33
CA PHE A 3 6.42 -1.94 9.44
C PHE A 3 4.99 -2.48 9.24
N GLU A 4 4.02 -1.84 9.88
CA GLU A 4 2.60 -2.15 9.75
C GLU A 4 1.76 -0.87 9.93
N ALA A 5 0.83 -0.60 9.01
CA ALA A 5 -0.13 0.51 9.14
C ALA A 5 -1.49 0.24 8.49
N ASN A 6 -2.52 0.85 9.06
CA ASN A 6 -3.86 0.85 8.49
C ASN A 6 -3.89 1.72 7.24
N CYS A 7 -4.54 1.24 6.17
CA CYS A 7 -4.71 2.01 4.95
C CYS A 7 -5.94 1.56 4.16
N THR A 8 -6.14 2.20 3.01
CA THR A 8 -7.15 1.78 2.04
C THR A 8 -6.49 1.51 0.71
N PHE A 9 -6.77 0.34 0.13
CA PHE A 9 -6.34 0.00 -1.23
C PHE A 9 -7.39 0.40 -2.28
N LYS A 10 -6.93 0.79 -3.48
CA LYS A 10 -7.78 1.02 -4.66
C LYS A 10 -7.19 0.34 -5.91
N ALA A 11 -7.90 -0.66 -6.45
CA ALA A 11 -7.61 -1.24 -7.77
C ALA A 11 -8.06 -0.33 -8.92
N HIS A 12 -7.44 -0.48 -10.09
CA HIS A 12 -7.81 0.20 -11.34
C HIS A 12 -9.04 -0.46 -12.02
N ILE A 13 -10.06 -0.85 -11.24
CA ILE A 13 -11.32 -1.40 -11.75
C ILE A 13 -12.36 -0.26 -11.80
N PRO A 14 -13.19 -0.13 -12.86
CA PRO A 14 -14.12 0.99 -13.05
C PRO A 14 -15.16 1.18 -11.93
N GLN A 15 -15.37 0.17 -11.08
CA GLN A 15 -16.29 0.23 -9.95
C GLN A 15 -15.50 0.25 -8.64
N MET A 16 -15.55 1.40 -7.96
CA MET A 16 -14.81 1.65 -6.73
C MET A 16 -15.20 0.70 -5.60
N ILE A 17 -14.25 -0.10 -5.11
CA ILE A 17 -14.24 -0.51 -3.71
C ILE A 17 -12.94 -0.01 -3.12
N ARG A 18 -13.04 1.04 -2.31
CA ARG A 18 -11.98 1.43 -1.37
C ARG A 18 -11.97 0.35 -0.31
N VAL A 19 -11.02 -0.57 -0.38
CA VAL A 19 -10.95 -1.69 0.57
C VAL A 19 -10.15 -1.22 1.79
N PRO A 20 -10.75 -1.09 2.98
CA PRO A 20 -9.99 -0.83 4.20
C PRO A 20 -9.16 -2.06 4.53
N GLY A 21 -7.96 -1.86 5.07
CA GLY A 21 -7.08 -2.95 5.39
C GLY A 21 -5.78 -2.48 6.04
N LYS A 22 -4.78 -3.36 6.00
CA LYS A 22 -3.49 -3.18 6.63
C LYS A 22 -2.38 -3.41 5.63
N LEU A 23 -1.46 -2.45 5.53
CA LEU A 23 -0.22 -2.64 4.79
C LEU A 23 0.85 -3.11 5.76
N VAL A 24 1.43 -4.27 5.47
CA VAL A 24 2.53 -4.90 6.22
C VAL A 24 3.75 -4.97 5.32
N ILE A 25 4.90 -4.53 5.83
CA ILE A 25 6.19 -4.66 5.15
C ILE A 25 7.04 -5.66 5.94
N ASN A 26 7.37 -6.78 5.28
CA ASN A 26 8.16 -7.87 5.84
C ASN A 26 9.32 -8.16 4.91
N GLU A 27 10.56 -7.98 5.37
CA GLU A 27 11.77 -8.29 4.59
C GLU A 27 11.73 -7.73 3.16
N ASN A 28 11.30 -8.55 2.19
CA ASN A 28 11.21 -8.26 0.76
C ASN A 28 9.77 -8.24 0.22
N THR A 29 8.74 -8.31 1.08
CA THR A 29 7.33 -8.29 0.66
C THR A 29 6.59 -7.09 1.21
N LEU A 30 5.71 -6.54 0.38
CA LEU A 30 4.71 -5.55 0.71
C LEU A 30 3.34 -6.23 0.59
N GLN A 31 2.70 -6.47 1.72
CA GLN A 31 1.45 -7.20 1.81
C GLN A 31 0.34 -6.27 2.26
N PHE A 32 -0.75 -6.19 1.48
CA PHE A 32 -1.99 -5.57 1.92
C PHE A 32 -2.99 -6.66 2.32
N LYS A 33 -3.54 -6.54 3.53
CA LYS A 33 -4.56 -7.44 4.07
C LYS A 33 -5.87 -6.68 4.24
N ALA A 34 -6.92 -7.07 3.53
CA ALA A 34 -8.22 -6.41 3.63
C ALA A 34 -8.90 -6.67 5.00
N TYR A 35 -9.65 -5.68 5.49
CA TYR A 35 -10.59 -5.83 6.60
C TYR A 35 -11.97 -6.20 6.06
N GLY A 36 -12.46 -7.42 6.28
CA GLY A 36 -13.77 -7.86 5.77
C GLY A 36 -13.94 -9.38 5.67
N LYS A 37 -15.20 -9.84 5.65
CA LYS A 37 -15.64 -11.23 5.94
C LYS A 37 -15.03 -12.32 5.05
N GLU A 38 -14.86 -13.48 5.68
CA GLU A 38 -14.40 -14.83 5.28
C GLU A 38 -14.56 -15.30 3.81
N TYR A 39 -15.33 -14.62 2.97
CA TYR A 39 -15.79 -15.16 1.68
C TYR A 39 -15.06 -14.57 0.45
N THR A 40 -14.32 -13.47 0.59
CA THR A 40 -13.38 -12.98 -0.44
C THR A 40 -12.23 -12.19 0.21
N PRO A 41 -11.22 -12.86 0.80
CA PRO A 41 -9.99 -12.20 1.21
C PRO A 41 -9.30 -11.62 -0.03
N PHE A 42 -9.32 -10.30 -0.16
CA PHE A 42 -8.54 -9.61 -1.17
C PHE A 42 -7.23 -9.18 -0.52
N ASP A 43 -6.25 -10.06 -0.59
CA ASP A 43 -4.89 -9.77 -0.18
C ASP A 43 -4.05 -9.45 -1.42
N ILE A 44 -3.20 -8.44 -1.30
CA ILE A 44 -2.17 -8.16 -2.31
C ILE A 44 -0.83 -8.49 -1.68
N GLU A 45 -0.01 -9.20 -2.42
CA GLU A 45 1.39 -9.42 -2.06
C GLU A 45 2.28 -8.99 -3.23
N LEU A 46 3.16 -8.01 -2.98
CA LEU A 46 4.14 -7.53 -3.95
C LEU A 46 5.55 -7.85 -3.44
N ASP A 47 6.38 -8.41 -4.30
CA ASP A 47 7.82 -8.52 -4.07
C ASP A 47 8.46 -7.15 -4.31
N ILE A 48 9.07 -6.57 -3.26
CA ILE A 48 9.69 -5.25 -3.29
C ILE A 48 10.76 -5.16 -4.39
N ASN A 49 11.43 -6.27 -4.72
CA ASN A 49 12.46 -6.29 -5.77
C ASN A 49 11.90 -6.12 -7.18
N LYS A 50 10.59 -6.35 -7.36
CA LYS A 50 9.87 -6.16 -8.62
C LYS A 50 9.18 -4.79 -8.70
N VAL A 51 9.28 -3.97 -7.65
CA VAL A 51 8.78 -2.60 -7.69
C VAL A 51 9.71 -1.75 -8.54
N VAL A 52 9.15 -1.14 -9.58
CA VAL A 52 9.88 -0.25 -10.48
C VAL A 52 10.06 1.13 -9.83
N ARG A 53 9.03 1.61 -9.13
CA ARG A 53 9.06 2.94 -8.51
C ARG A 53 8.03 3.09 -7.40
N TYR A 54 8.44 3.82 -6.36
CA TYR A 54 7.52 4.38 -5.36
C TYR A 54 7.22 5.86 -5.62
N LYS A 55 6.04 6.31 -5.22
CA LYS A 55 5.70 7.73 -5.12
C LYS A 55 4.83 7.96 -3.88
N CYS A 56 5.23 8.92 -3.05
CA CYS A 56 4.43 9.36 -1.92
C CYS A 56 3.74 10.69 -2.24
N SER A 57 2.52 10.88 -1.73
CA SER A 57 1.82 12.17 -1.80
C SER A 57 1.20 12.48 -0.45
N LYS A 58 1.49 13.67 0.08
CA LYS A 58 0.76 14.22 1.22
C LYS A 58 -0.62 14.70 0.74
N GLY A 59 -1.62 14.65 1.60
CA GLY A 59 -2.97 15.12 1.29
C GLY A 59 -3.72 15.53 2.55
N LEU A 60 -4.77 16.33 2.37
CA LEU A 60 -5.59 16.85 3.48
C LEU A 60 -6.24 15.74 4.31
N LEU A 61 -6.76 14.71 3.63
CA LEU A 61 -7.39 13.53 4.24
C LEU A 61 -6.40 12.37 4.45
N GLY A 62 -5.14 12.69 4.72
CA GLY A 62 -4.08 11.70 4.86
C GLY A 62 -3.29 11.46 3.58
N SER A 63 -2.13 10.83 3.80
CA SER A 63 -1.11 10.60 2.80
C SER A 63 -1.38 9.33 1.98
N LYS A 64 -0.68 9.22 0.85
CA LYS A 64 -0.87 8.15 -0.13
C LYS A 64 0.50 7.60 -0.54
N LEU A 65 0.56 6.28 -0.68
CA LEU A 65 1.66 5.54 -1.31
C LEU A 65 1.16 5.01 -2.65
N PHE A 66 1.92 5.26 -3.69
CA PHE A 66 1.74 4.69 -5.01
C PHE A 66 2.93 3.78 -5.31
N VAL A 67 2.66 2.57 -5.78
CA VAL A 67 3.65 1.58 -6.16
C VAL A 67 3.45 1.26 -7.64
N TYR A 68 4.44 1.59 -8.47
CA TYR A 68 4.49 1.17 -9.86
C TYR A 68 5.25 -0.14 -9.94
N TYR A 69 4.58 -1.18 -10.41
CA TYR A 69 5.10 -2.54 -10.40
C TYR A 69 5.55 -2.99 -11.80
N ASN A 70 6.33 -4.07 -11.87
CA ASN A 70 6.92 -4.55 -13.12
C ASN A 70 5.89 -5.05 -14.16
N ASN A 71 4.64 -5.25 -13.77
CA ASN A 71 3.52 -5.56 -14.65
C ASN A 71 2.90 -4.31 -15.30
N HIS A 72 3.54 -3.14 -15.16
CA HIS A 72 3.06 -1.85 -15.67
C HIS A 72 1.78 -1.33 -15.00
N GLU A 73 1.43 -1.83 -13.81
CA GLU A 73 0.27 -1.36 -13.04
C GLU A 73 0.65 -0.48 -11.85
N TRP A 74 -0.29 0.39 -11.49
CA TRP A 74 -0.19 1.23 -10.29
C TRP A 74 -1.07 0.68 -9.17
N TYR A 75 -0.44 0.39 -8.03
CA TYR A 75 -1.11 0.06 -6.78
C TYR A 75 -1.15 1.29 -5.88
N LYS A 76 -2.34 1.62 -5.37
CA LYS A 76 -2.55 2.82 -4.56
C LYS A 76 -3.04 2.46 -3.17
N PHE A 77 -2.29 2.89 -2.17
CA PHE A 77 -2.63 2.81 -0.76
C PHE A 77 -2.82 4.23 -0.20
N SER A 78 -3.91 4.46 0.54
CA SER A 78 -4.34 5.80 0.99
C SER A 78 -4.66 5.83 2.48
N HIS A 79 -4.82 7.05 3.01
CA HIS A 79 -5.18 7.37 4.40
C HIS A 79 -4.09 7.05 5.43
N PHE A 80 -2.82 7.12 5.03
CA PHE A 80 -1.71 7.06 5.99
C PHE A 80 -1.63 8.35 6.81
N SER A 81 -1.33 8.24 8.10
CA SER A 81 -0.91 9.39 8.91
C SER A 81 0.42 9.96 8.39
N LYS A 82 0.84 11.11 8.93
CA LYS A 82 2.14 11.70 8.56
C LYS A 82 3.29 10.82 9.07
N GLU A 83 3.10 10.25 10.25
CA GLU A 83 4.03 9.37 10.95
C GLU A 83 4.17 8.04 10.19
N ASP A 84 3.05 7.45 9.74
CA ASP A 84 3.05 6.25 8.91
C ASP A 84 3.81 6.48 7.60
N LEU A 85 3.56 7.62 6.93
CA LEU A 85 4.25 7.93 5.68
C LEU A 85 5.76 8.09 5.88
N LYS A 86 6.18 8.69 6.99
CA LYS A 86 7.60 8.85 7.33
C LYS A 86 8.28 7.49 7.56
N SER A 87 7.62 6.61 8.31
CA SER A 87 8.11 5.25 8.56
C SER A 87 8.15 4.42 7.28
N LEU A 88 7.09 4.49 6.45
CA LEU A 88 7.03 3.87 5.13
C LEU A 88 8.18 4.32 4.23
N SER A 89 8.39 5.63 4.11
CA SER A 89 9.48 6.18 3.31
C SER A 89 10.85 5.68 3.77
N LYS A 90 11.06 5.55 5.09
CA LYS A 90 12.31 5.02 5.63
C LYS A 90 12.51 3.54 5.27
N GLU A 91 11.50 2.69 5.52
CA GLU A 91 11.60 1.25 5.26
C GLU A 91 11.75 0.92 3.78
N LEU A 92 11.02 1.63 2.92
CA LEU A 92 11.07 1.47 1.47
C LEU A 92 12.19 2.27 0.80
N LYS A 93 13.03 2.97 1.58
CA LYS A 93 14.13 3.83 1.10
C LYS A 93 13.67 4.83 0.03
N ILE A 94 12.50 5.44 0.23
CA ILE A 94 11.93 6.47 -0.64
C ILE A 94 12.55 7.81 -0.24
N HIS A 95 13.32 8.41 -1.15
CA HIS A 95 13.95 9.73 -0.99
C HIS A 95 13.02 10.88 -1.38
#